data_AF-A0A2S3QBG3-F1
#
_entry.id   AF-A0A2S3QBG3-F1
#
_cell.length_a   1.000
_cell.length_b   1.000
_cell.length_c   1.000
_cell.angle_alpha   90.00
_cell.angle_beta   90.00
_cell.angle_gamma   90.00
#
_symmetry.space_group_name_H-M   'P 1'
#
loop_
_entity.id
_entity.type
_entity.pdbx_description
1 polymer ?
#
loop_
_entity_poly.entity_id
_entity_poly.type
_entity_poly.pdbx_seq_one_letter_code
_entity_poly.pdbx_strand_id
1 'polypeptide(L)'
;MTATKNRERTIDVVQEILMRAEASPVIEETIAFPDGQEWWAAPRALSRDLGAFKVGVSQRGSVERVGYRLDKGLSPEARAYNVPTRFIMYEPWPFMALSHDGEFRETFFSLVGQLPVHLWVSVTNGLVPGFTPLVGPFKHAFHWRIHEHGQLELAEPVFDMGVVGGVAQSTSVPDVLHYLETLPEWRWYWVSLFFGLEGDDITRPNLERLVTPFLRWWQ
;
A
#
# COMPACT_ATOMS: atom_id res chain seq x y z
N MET A 1 -7.94 -40.23 -7.80
CA MET A 1 -8.18 -39.42 -6.60
C MET A 1 -7.15 -38.31 -6.54
N THR A 2 -7.56 -37.08 -6.81
CA THR A 2 -6.83 -35.88 -6.38
C THR A 2 -7.90 -34.83 -6.16
N ALA A 3 -8.26 -34.62 -4.90
CA ALA A 3 -9.19 -33.60 -4.50
C ALA A 3 -8.55 -32.24 -4.79
N THR A 4 -8.96 -31.60 -5.88
CA THR A 4 -8.91 -30.15 -6.01
C THR A 4 -9.84 -29.61 -4.93
N LYS A 5 -9.33 -29.45 -3.71
CA LYS A 5 -10.00 -28.64 -2.70
C LYS A 5 -10.21 -27.27 -3.35
N ASN A 6 -11.46 -26.83 -3.45
CA ASN A 6 -11.82 -25.47 -3.82
C ASN A 6 -11.00 -24.52 -2.94
N ARG A 7 -9.91 -23.96 -3.47
CA ARG A 7 -9.22 -22.85 -2.83
C ARG A 7 -10.19 -21.69 -2.94
N GLU A 8 -10.74 -21.25 -1.81
CA GLU A 8 -11.51 -20.02 -1.74
C GLU A 8 -10.68 -18.91 -2.40
N ARG A 9 -11.31 -18.09 -3.25
CA ARG A 9 -10.58 -16.98 -3.86
C ARG A 9 -10.24 -16.01 -2.74
N THR A 10 -9.01 -15.51 -2.75
CA THR A 10 -8.50 -14.57 -1.75
C THR A 10 -9.42 -13.34 -1.59
N ILE A 11 -10.01 -12.86 -2.69
CA ILE A 11 -11.00 -11.78 -2.68
C ILE A 11 -12.23 -12.15 -1.85
N ASP A 12 -12.79 -13.35 -2.03
CA ASP A 12 -14.00 -13.80 -1.34
C ASP A 12 -13.75 -13.87 0.19
N VAL A 13 -12.57 -14.31 0.60
CA VAL A 13 -12.15 -14.35 2.02
C VAL A 13 -12.03 -12.95 2.60
N VAL A 14 -11.39 -12.02 1.88
CA VAL A 14 -11.26 -10.62 2.33
C VAL A 14 -12.63 -9.97 2.44
N GLN A 15 -13.51 -10.14 1.44
CA GLN A 15 -14.87 -9.62 1.48
C GLN A 15 -15.67 -10.17 2.67
N GLU A 16 -15.54 -11.48 2.96
CA GLU A 16 -16.18 -12.08 4.12
C GLU A 16 -15.72 -11.43 5.44
N ILE A 17 -14.42 -11.17 5.60
CA ILE A 17 -13.86 -10.51 6.78
C ILE A 17 -14.43 -9.09 6.91
N LEU A 18 -14.45 -8.32 5.81
CA LEU A 18 -15.02 -6.97 5.80
C LEU A 18 -16.51 -6.99 6.22
N MET A 19 -17.30 -7.88 5.64
CA MET A 19 -18.74 -8.00 5.91
C MET A 19 -19.04 -8.39 7.36
N ARG A 20 -18.25 -9.28 7.96
CA ARG A 20 -18.42 -9.71 9.37
C ARG A 20 -18.24 -8.56 10.37
N ALA A 21 -17.44 -7.56 10.04
CA ALA A 21 -17.21 -6.40 10.91
C ALA A 21 -18.22 -5.27 10.71
N GLU A 22 -19.29 -5.52 9.94
CA GLU A 22 -20.24 -4.50 9.47
C GLU A 22 -19.57 -3.37 8.68
N ALA A 23 -18.29 -3.56 8.32
CA ALA A 23 -17.50 -2.68 7.47
C ALA A 23 -17.87 -2.97 6.02
N SER A 24 -19.10 -2.63 5.63
CA SER A 24 -19.54 -2.78 4.24
C SER A 24 -18.64 -1.93 3.35
N PRO A 25 -17.89 -2.54 2.39
CA PRO A 25 -17.13 -1.75 1.44
C PRO A 25 -18.11 -0.93 0.62
N VAL A 26 -17.93 0.38 0.61
CA VAL A 26 -18.86 1.26 -0.13
C VAL A 26 -18.32 1.58 -1.52
N ILE A 27 -17.05 1.28 -1.76
CA ILE A 27 -16.42 1.39 -3.07
C ILE A 27 -15.56 0.16 -3.28
N GLU A 28 -15.94 -0.64 -4.27
CA GLU A 28 -15.11 -1.70 -4.82
C GLU A 28 -14.62 -1.27 -6.20
N GLU A 29 -13.31 -1.35 -6.41
CA GLU A 29 -12.72 -1.07 -7.71
C GLU A 29 -11.91 -2.25 -8.19
N THR A 30 -12.06 -2.54 -9.48
CA THR A 30 -11.26 -3.53 -10.18
C THR A 30 -10.46 -2.84 -11.26
N ILE A 31 -9.13 -2.94 -11.18
CA ILE A 31 -8.22 -2.39 -12.19
C ILE A 31 -7.60 -3.57 -12.94
N ALA A 32 -7.85 -3.65 -14.24
CA ALA A 32 -7.26 -4.65 -15.11
C ALA A 32 -5.99 -4.11 -15.76
N PHE A 33 -5.00 -4.99 -15.91
CA PHE A 33 -3.72 -4.71 -16.53
C PHE A 33 -3.38 -5.83 -17.52
N PRO A 34 -2.43 -5.61 -18.46
CA PRO A 34 -2.05 -6.65 -19.42
C PRO A 34 -1.58 -7.96 -18.77
N ASP A 35 -1.03 -7.88 -17.56
CA ASP A 35 -0.43 -8.98 -16.82
C ASP A 35 -1.20 -9.34 -15.54
N GLY A 36 -2.39 -8.80 -15.30
CA GLY A 36 -3.09 -9.09 -14.05
C GLY A 36 -4.29 -8.20 -13.72
N GLN A 37 -4.71 -8.27 -12.47
CA GLN A 37 -5.88 -7.58 -11.95
C GLN A 37 -5.64 -7.14 -10.50
N GLU A 38 -6.19 -6.00 -10.13
CA GLU A 38 -6.26 -5.55 -8.75
C GLU A 38 -7.71 -5.36 -8.36
N TRP A 39 -8.07 -5.78 -7.15
CA TRP A 39 -9.34 -5.48 -6.49
C TRP A 39 -9.05 -4.68 -5.23
N TRP A 40 -9.79 -3.58 -5.04
CA TRP A 40 -9.62 -2.68 -3.91
C TRP A 40 -10.97 -2.39 -3.26
N ALA A 41 -10.99 -2.36 -1.93
CA ALA A 41 -12.12 -1.96 -1.11
C ALA A 41 -11.72 -0.84 -0.14
N ALA A 42 -12.57 0.19 -0.04
CA ALA A 42 -12.37 1.33 0.84
C ALA A 42 -13.68 1.72 1.58
N PRO A 43 -13.58 2.34 2.78
CA PRO A 43 -14.73 2.81 3.54
C PRO A 43 -15.38 4.07 2.93
N ARG A 44 -16.65 4.32 3.26
CA ARG A 44 -17.47 5.41 2.66
C ARG A 44 -17.04 6.82 3.06
N ALA A 45 -16.67 7.02 4.32
CA ALA A 45 -16.49 8.37 4.87
C ALA A 45 -15.69 8.35 6.17
N LEU A 46 -14.41 8.71 6.09
CA LEU A 46 -13.60 9.10 7.24
C LEU A 46 -12.66 10.21 6.79
N SER A 47 -13.06 11.46 7.05
CA SER A 47 -12.39 12.69 6.58
C SER A 47 -11.95 12.66 5.10
N ARG A 48 -11.19 13.65 4.60
CA ARG A 48 -10.55 13.53 3.28
C ARG A 48 -9.31 12.62 3.34
N ASP A 49 -8.87 12.26 4.54
CA ASP A 49 -7.50 11.80 4.79
C ASP A 49 -7.45 10.29 5.04
N LEU A 50 -8.53 9.69 5.54
CA LEU A 50 -8.63 8.25 5.75
C LEU A 50 -9.31 7.52 4.58
N GLY A 51 -9.88 8.25 3.62
CA GLY A 51 -10.41 7.69 2.36
C GLY A 51 -9.35 7.01 1.47
N ALA A 52 -8.07 7.23 1.76
CA ALA A 52 -6.96 6.54 1.13
C ALA A 52 -6.61 5.19 1.76
N PHE A 53 -7.15 4.86 2.93
CA PHE A 53 -6.94 3.57 3.57
C PHE A 53 -7.84 2.52 2.91
N LYS A 54 -7.25 1.71 2.02
CA LYS A 54 -7.92 0.64 1.29
C LYS A 54 -7.23 -0.68 1.52
N VAL A 55 -8.02 -1.75 1.59
CA VAL A 55 -7.51 -3.12 1.51
C VAL A 55 -7.71 -3.63 0.10
N GLY A 56 -6.79 -4.42 -0.42
CA GLY A 56 -6.97 -5.00 -1.73
C GLY A 56 -6.16 -6.24 -1.98
N VAL A 57 -6.56 -6.92 -3.03
CA VAL A 57 -5.91 -8.10 -3.59
C VAL A 57 -5.32 -7.68 -4.93
N SER A 58 -4.01 -7.84 -5.09
CA SER A 58 -3.31 -7.58 -6.34
C SER A 58 -2.77 -8.90 -6.86
N GLN A 59 -3.13 -9.25 -8.10
CA GLN A 59 -2.60 -10.40 -8.80
C GLN A 59 -1.87 -9.92 -10.05
N ARG A 60 -0.55 -10.13 -10.11
CA ARG A 60 0.34 -9.76 -11.22
C ARG A 60 1.18 -10.94 -11.62
N GLY A 61 0.98 -11.45 -12.84
CA GLY A 61 1.59 -12.70 -13.28
C GLY A 61 1.23 -13.84 -12.32
N SER A 62 2.24 -14.51 -11.76
CA SER A 62 2.07 -15.57 -10.76
C SER A 62 2.04 -15.08 -9.31
N VAL A 63 2.24 -13.79 -9.06
CA VAL A 63 2.35 -13.23 -7.70
C VAL A 63 0.99 -12.67 -7.28
N GLU A 64 0.49 -13.16 -6.15
CA GLU A 64 -0.67 -12.59 -5.45
C GLU A 64 -0.17 -11.83 -4.21
N ARG A 65 -0.76 -10.66 -3.96
CA ARG A 65 -0.51 -9.82 -2.78
C ARG A 65 -1.82 -9.41 -2.15
N VAL A 66 -1.86 -9.34 -0.84
CA VAL A 66 -3.00 -8.78 -0.10
C VAL A 66 -2.54 -7.81 0.94
N GLY A 67 -3.17 -6.65 1.00
CA GLY A 67 -2.84 -5.66 2.02
C GLY A 67 -3.35 -4.28 1.72
N TYR A 68 -2.65 -3.30 2.24
CA TYR A 68 -3.03 -1.90 2.22
C TYR A 68 -2.23 -1.14 1.18
N ARG A 69 -2.89 -0.23 0.48
CA ARG A 69 -2.22 0.65 -0.48
C ARG A 69 -2.48 2.11 -0.19
N LEU A 70 -1.42 2.90 -0.25
CA LEU A 70 -1.40 4.31 0.07
C LEU A 70 -0.75 5.05 -1.10
N ASP A 71 -1.50 5.93 -1.78
CA ASP A 71 -1.03 6.67 -2.96
C ASP A 71 -0.96 8.17 -2.68
N LYS A 72 0.15 8.82 -3.02
CA LYS A 72 0.40 10.25 -2.73
C LYS A 72 1.27 10.93 -3.77
N GLY A 73 0.90 12.16 -4.12
CA GLY A 73 1.82 13.12 -4.73
C GLY A 73 2.73 13.73 -3.68
N LEU A 74 4.05 13.73 -3.89
CA LEU A 74 5.00 14.34 -2.94
C LEU A 74 4.91 15.87 -2.92
N SER A 75 4.27 16.46 -3.94
CA SER A 75 3.84 17.86 -3.95
C SER A 75 2.32 17.94 -4.18
N PRO A 76 1.62 18.95 -3.62
CA PRO A 76 0.17 19.12 -3.78
C PRO A 76 -0.29 19.28 -5.23
N GLU A 77 0.61 19.71 -6.12
CA GLU A 77 0.34 19.90 -7.54
C GLU A 77 0.36 18.59 -8.34
N ALA A 78 1.00 17.53 -7.81
CA ALA A 78 1.04 16.22 -8.45
C ALA A 78 -0.30 15.49 -8.33
N ARG A 79 -0.75 14.93 -9.46
CA ARG A 79 -1.96 14.13 -9.57
C ARG A 79 -1.64 12.72 -10.04
N ALA A 80 -2.49 11.76 -9.67
CA ALA A 80 -2.39 10.41 -10.19
C ALA A 80 -2.74 10.35 -11.68
N TYR A 81 -2.09 9.45 -12.41
CA TYR A 81 -2.49 9.11 -13.78
C TYR A 81 -3.72 8.21 -13.84
N ASN A 82 -3.83 7.30 -12.87
CA ASN A 82 -4.73 6.15 -12.91
C ASN A 82 -5.36 5.83 -11.55
N VAL A 83 -5.10 6.64 -10.53
CA VAL A 83 -5.69 6.47 -9.20
C VAL A 83 -6.81 7.49 -9.06
N PRO A 84 -8.05 7.05 -8.78
CA PRO A 84 -9.14 7.97 -8.49
C PRO A 84 -8.80 8.93 -7.35
N THR A 85 -9.20 10.18 -7.49
CA THR A 85 -8.94 11.29 -6.54
C THR A 85 -9.26 10.92 -5.08
N ARG A 86 -10.28 10.09 -4.85
CA ARG A 86 -10.70 9.67 -3.51
C ARG A 86 -9.70 8.77 -2.78
N PHE A 87 -8.77 8.13 -3.49
CA PHE A 87 -7.74 7.26 -2.92
C PHE A 87 -6.38 7.95 -2.82
N ILE A 88 -6.33 9.25 -3.11
CA ILE A 88 -5.12 10.06 -3.06
C ILE A 88 -5.02 10.69 -1.67
N MET A 89 -3.85 10.55 -1.05
CA MET A 89 -3.54 11.18 0.24
C MET A 89 -3.08 12.62 0.01
N TYR A 90 -3.85 13.58 0.54
CA TYR A 90 -3.54 15.00 0.40
C TYR A 90 -2.74 15.56 1.59
N GLU A 91 -2.99 15.08 2.80
CA GLU A 91 -2.29 15.43 4.06
C GLU A 91 -0.94 14.68 4.22
N PRO A 92 -0.10 14.97 5.25
CA PRO A 92 1.08 14.16 5.59
C PRO A 92 0.72 12.68 5.62
N TRP A 93 1.68 11.79 5.32
CA TRP A 93 1.43 10.35 5.20
C TRP A 93 0.46 9.89 6.28
N PRO A 94 -0.70 9.25 5.97
CA PRO A 94 -1.62 8.78 6.97
C PRO A 94 -0.95 7.87 7.99
N PHE A 95 0.12 7.16 7.63
CA PHE A 95 0.98 6.50 8.60
C PHE A 95 1.56 7.47 9.64
N MET A 96 2.04 8.64 9.23
CA MET A 96 2.52 9.74 10.09
C MET A 96 1.36 10.45 10.81
N ALA A 97 0.24 10.73 10.14
CA ALA A 97 -0.93 11.36 10.76
C ALA A 97 -1.60 10.43 11.80
N LEU A 98 -1.75 9.14 11.48
CA LEU A 98 -2.19 8.08 12.38
C LEU A 98 -1.08 7.66 13.35
N SER A 99 0.20 8.00 13.13
CA SER A 99 1.24 7.79 14.16
C SER A 99 1.13 8.76 15.32
N HIS A 100 0.35 9.85 15.18
CA HIS A 100 -0.07 10.68 16.31
C HIS A 100 -1.19 10.02 17.12
N ASP A 101 -1.91 9.05 16.54
CA ASP A 101 -2.71 8.05 17.26
C ASP A 101 -1.77 6.90 17.66
N GLY A 102 -1.19 7.01 18.87
CA GLY A 102 -0.24 6.02 19.38
C GLY A 102 -0.73 4.57 19.29
N GLU A 103 -2.06 4.37 19.34
CA GLU A 103 -2.69 3.06 19.24
C GLU A 103 -2.58 2.45 17.83
N PHE A 104 -2.71 3.25 16.76
CA PHE A 104 -2.51 2.77 15.39
C PHE A 104 -1.07 2.33 15.17
N ARG A 105 -0.12 3.15 15.59
CA ARG A 105 1.31 2.85 15.43
C ARG A 105 1.71 1.57 16.16
N GLU A 106 1.27 1.42 17.40
CA GLU A 106 1.53 0.20 18.17
C GLU A 106 0.84 -1.02 17.56
N THR A 107 -0.41 -0.88 17.12
CA THR A 107 -1.16 -1.96 16.44
C THR A 107 -0.46 -2.39 15.15
N PHE A 108 -0.03 -1.44 14.32
CA PHE A 108 0.66 -1.71 13.06
C PHE A 108 2.00 -2.43 13.28
N PHE A 109 2.86 -1.92 14.17
CA PHE A 109 4.17 -2.55 14.42
C PHE A 109 4.05 -3.87 15.19
N SER A 110 3.04 -4.03 16.06
CA SER A 110 2.72 -5.30 16.71
C SER A 110 2.30 -6.35 15.68
N LEU A 111 1.47 -5.96 14.70
CA LEU A 111 1.05 -6.82 13.61
C LEU A 111 2.22 -7.23 12.71
N VAL A 112 3.10 -6.28 12.38
CA VAL A 112 4.35 -6.54 11.64
C VAL A 112 5.25 -7.53 12.38
N GLY A 113 5.36 -7.45 13.71
CA GLY A 113 6.14 -8.41 14.48
C GLY A 113 5.56 -9.83 14.52
N GLN A 114 4.31 -10.02 14.10
CA GLN A 114 3.58 -11.30 14.21
C GLN A 114 3.26 -11.95 12.85
N LEU A 115 3.47 -11.23 11.76
CA LEU A 115 3.14 -11.65 10.40
C LEU A 115 4.32 -11.40 9.46
N PRO A 116 4.50 -12.21 8.40
CA PRO A 116 5.50 -11.99 7.37
C PRO A 116 5.06 -10.85 6.43
N VAL A 117 4.99 -9.62 6.96
CA VAL A 117 4.55 -8.44 6.21
C VAL A 117 5.70 -7.91 5.36
N HIS A 118 5.34 -7.44 4.18
CA HIS A 118 6.23 -6.81 3.23
C HIS A 118 5.83 -5.36 2.99
N LEU A 119 6.82 -4.53 2.67
CA LEU A 119 6.66 -3.16 2.19
C LEU A 119 7.14 -3.07 0.75
N TRP A 120 6.25 -2.67 -0.15
CA TRP A 120 6.61 -2.28 -1.51
C TRP A 120 6.43 -0.78 -1.68
N VAL A 121 7.42 -0.14 -2.28
CA VAL A 121 7.42 1.30 -2.56
C VAL A 121 7.66 1.49 -4.05
N SER A 122 6.76 2.20 -4.72
CA SER A 122 6.92 2.60 -6.11
C SER A 122 6.95 4.12 -6.20
N VAL A 123 8.03 4.70 -6.71
CA VAL A 123 8.15 6.12 -7.02
C VAL A 123 8.13 6.30 -8.54
N THR A 124 7.23 7.14 -9.02
CA THR A 124 6.95 7.37 -10.44
C THR A 124 6.74 8.85 -10.71
N ASN A 125 6.61 9.23 -11.98
CA ASN A 125 6.07 10.52 -12.34
C ASN A 125 4.54 10.55 -12.13
N GLY A 126 4.04 11.67 -11.61
CA GLY A 126 2.65 12.10 -11.56
C GLY A 126 2.33 13.12 -12.65
N LEU A 127 1.09 13.59 -12.68
CA LEU A 127 0.60 14.63 -13.57
C LEU A 127 0.61 15.97 -12.85
N VAL A 128 1.30 16.97 -13.41
CA VAL A 128 1.23 18.35 -12.94
C VAL A 128 0.61 19.19 -14.05
N PRO A 129 -0.56 19.83 -13.84
CA PRO A 129 -1.18 20.67 -14.87
C PRO A 129 -0.22 21.75 -15.38
N GLY A 130 -0.10 21.87 -16.71
CA GLY A 130 0.79 22.86 -17.34
C GLY A 130 2.28 22.52 -17.30
N PHE A 131 2.66 21.35 -16.80
CA PHE A 131 4.03 20.87 -16.77
C PHE A 131 4.15 19.51 -17.45
N THR A 132 5.10 19.39 -18.37
CA THR A 132 5.47 18.11 -18.97
C THR A 132 6.85 17.73 -18.42
N PRO A 133 7.02 16.58 -17.76
CA PRO A 133 8.33 16.14 -17.32
C PRO A 133 9.30 16.12 -18.50
N LEU A 134 10.46 16.77 -18.34
CA LEU A 134 11.50 16.85 -19.37
C LEU A 134 12.22 15.51 -19.59
N VAL A 135 12.05 14.57 -18.65
CA VAL A 135 12.61 13.22 -18.67
C VAL A 135 11.42 12.25 -18.77
N GLY A 136 11.52 11.23 -19.63
CA GLY A 136 10.45 10.26 -19.86
C GLY A 136 9.95 9.58 -18.58
N PRO A 137 8.85 8.80 -18.66
CA PRO A 137 8.30 8.13 -17.49
C PRO A 137 9.37 7.22 -16.86
N PHE A 138 9.62 7.42 -15.56
CA PHE A 138 10.50 6.58 -14.77
C PHE A 138 9.67 5.85 -13.69
N LYS A 139 10.18 4.71 -13.26
CA LYS A 139 9.61 3.93 -12.17
C LYS A 139 10.74 3.35 -11.35
N HIS A 140 10.84 3.76 -10.10
CA HIS A 140 11.68 3.14 -9.10
C HIS A 140 10.81 2.29 -8.20
N ALA A 141 11.19 1.02 -8.03
CA ALA A 141 10.46 0.08 -7.18
C ALA A 141 11.42 -0.49 -6.15
N PHE A 142 10.95 -0.59 -4.92
CA PHE A 142 11.69 -1.11 -3.79
C PHE A 142 10.81 -2.09 -3.03
N HIS A 143 11.42 -3.14 -2.48
CA HIS A 143 10.71 -4.21 -1.78
C HIS A 143 11.52 -4.66 -0.57
N TRP A 144 10.88 -4.60 0.59
CA TRP A 144 11.44 -5.09 1.85
C TRP A 144 10.51 -6.10 2.49
N ARG A 145 11.10 -7.05 3.22
CA ARG A 145 10.44 -7.72 4.34
C ARG A 145 10.52 -6.81 5.56
N ILE A 146 9.42 -6.76 6.29
CA ILE A 146 9.32 -5.98 7.52
C ILE A 146 9.44 -6.94 8.70
N HIS A 147 10.37 -6.65 9.59
CA HIS A 147 10.62 -7.39 10.83
C HIS A 147 10.05 -6.63 12.03
N GLU A 148 10.24 -7.21 13.23
CA GLU A 148 9.84 -6.62 14.50
C GLU A 148 10.20 -5.13 14.60
N HIS A 149 9.26 -4.35 15.14
CA HIS A 149 9.40 -2.89 15.29
C HIS A 149 9.59 -2.10 13.97
N GLY A 150 9.27 -2.70 12.81
CA GLY A 150 9.31 -2.01 11.53
C GLY A 150 10.67 -1.95 10.86
N GLN A 151 11.61 -2.80 11.29
CA GLN A 151 12.93 -2.94 10.67
C GLN A 151 12.79 -3.53 9.27
N LEU A 152 13.59 -3.05 8.32
CA LEU A 152 13.48 -3.42 6.92
C LEU A 152 14.68 -4.27 6.48
N GLU A 153 14.38 -5.40 5.83
CA GLU A 153 15.36 -6.22 5.11
C GLU A 153 15.01 -6.20 3.63
N LEU A 154 15.94 -5.77 2.77
CA LEU A 154 15.73 -5.73 1.32
C LEU A 154 15.43 -7.13 0.79
N ALA A 155 14.24 -7.31 0.23
CA ALA A 155 13.77 -8.58 -0.31
C ALA A 155 14.15 -8.74 -1.79
N GLU A 156 14.21 -7.64 -2.54
CA GLU A 156 14.69 -7.60 -3.91
C GLU A 156 15.67 -6.44 -4.12
N PRO A 157 16.72 -6.63 -4.95
CA PRO A 157 17.67 -5.57 -5.25
C PRO A 157 17.01 -4.45 -6.04
N VAL A 158 17.34 -3.22 -5.66
CA VAL A 158 16.84 -1.99 -6.29
C VAL A 158 17.50 -1.83 -7.66
N PHE A 159 16.67 -1.69 -8.69
CA PHE A 159 17.12 -1.26 -10.00
C PHE A 159 16.96 0.25 -10.09
N ASP A 160 18.10 0.96 -10.04
CA ASP A 160 18.35 2.38 -10.34
C ASP A 160 18.88 3.22 -9.15
N MET A 161 20.04 3.87 -9.35
CA MET A 161 20.78 4.68 -8.37
C MET A 161 20.60 6.20 -8.59
N GLY A 162 19.47 6.62 -9.15
CA GLY A 162 19.10 8.03 -9.31
C GLY A 162 18.78 8.75 -7.99
N VAL A 163 18.13 9.92 -8.09
CA VAL A 163 17.81 10.83 -6.96
C VAL A 163 17.07 10.14 -5.80
N VAL A 164 16.24 9.14 -6.10
CA VAL A 164 15.46 8.39 -5.10
C VAL A 164 16.20 7.15 -4.58
N GLY A 165 17.44 6.90 -5.01
CA GLY A 165 18.23 5.73 -4.62
C GLY A 165 18.52 5.67 -3.11
N GLY A 166 18.45 6.80 -2.40
CA GLY A 166 18.58 6.83 -0.94
C GLY A 166 17.46 6.08 -0.20
N VAL A 167 16.28 5.88 -0.82
CA VAL A 167 15.21 5.05 -0.23
C VAL A 167 15.70 3.61 0.00
N ALA A 168 16.59 3.10 -0.87
CA ALA A 168 17.18 1.76 -0.73
C ALA A 168 17.97 1.59 0.57
N GLN A 169 18.48 2.69 1.14
CA GLN A 169 19.33 2.71 2.32
C GLN A 169 18.53 2.80 3.63
N SER A 170 17.22 3.00 3.54
CA SER A 170 16.35 3.09 4.71
C SER A 170 16.31 1.77 5.48
N THR A 171 16.45 1.87 6.80
CA THR A 171 16.49 0.72 7.71
C THR A 171 15.17 0.43 8.39
N SER A 172 14.21 1.35 8.33
CA SER A 172 12.89 1.21 8.95
C SER A 172 11.77 1.86 8.14
N VAL A 173 10.52 1.47 8.38
CA VAL A 173 9.35 2.11 7.74
C VAL A 173 9.33 3.64 7.99
N PRO A 174 9.56 4.16 9.21
CA PRO A 174 9.68 5.60 9.43
C PRO A 174 10.80 6.26 8.60
N ASP A 175 11.96 5.62 8.44
CA ASP A 175 13.07 6.17 7.65
C ASP A 175 12.69 6.32 6.17
N VAL A 176 11.98 5.34 5.61
CA VAL A 176 11.45 5.41 4.24
C VAL A 176 10.55 6.63 4.08
N LEU A 177 9.57 6.79 4.99
CA LEU A 177 8.61 7.88 4.93
C LEU A 177 9.28 9.24 5.08
N HIS A 178 10.19 9.37 6.05
CA HIS A 178 10.95 10.59 6.29
C HIS A 178 11.82 10.96 5.08
N TYR A 179 12.49 9.99 4.47
CA TYR A 179 13.26 10.24 3.25
C TYR A 179 12.35 10.74 2.12
N LEU A 180 11.20 10.11 1.89
CA LEU A 180 10.25 10.54 0.87
C LEU A 180 9.72 11.97 1.10
N GLU A 181 9.57 12.41 2.35
CA GLU A 181 9.20 13.79 2.72
C GLU A 181 10.28 14.82 2.37
N THR A 182 11.53 14.39 2.16
CA THR A 182 12.64 15.29 1.78
C THR A 182 12.75 15.53 0.27
N LEU A 183 12.05 14.72 -0.55
CA LEU A 183 12.01 14.79 -2.02
C LEU A 183 11.05 15.80 -2.71
N PRO A 184 10.24 16.65 -2.03
CA PRO A 184 9.29 17.57 -2.70
C PRO A 184 9.87 18.58 -3.69
N GLU A 185 11.20 18.74 -3.75
CA GLU A 185 11.87 19.55 -4.78
C GLU A 185 11.46 19.11 -6.21
N TRP A 186 11.03 17.85 -6.37
CA TRP A 186 10.49 17.29 -7.60
C TRP A 186 8.95 17.28 -7.57
N ARG A 187 8.34 18.38 -8.00
CA ARG A 187 6.87 18.62 -7.94
C ARG A 187 6.00 17.56 -8.61
N TRP A 188 6.57 16.70 -9.44
CA TRP A 188 5.85 15.66 -10.18
C TRP A 188 6.08 14.27 -9.60
N TYR A 189 6.75 14.09 -8.45
CA TYR A 189 6.90 12.75 -7.88
C TYR A 189 5.58 12.22 -7.32
N TRP A 190 5.30 10.98 -7.68
CA TRP A 190 4.15 10.20 -7.25
C TRP A 190 4.61 8.91 -6.61
N VAL A 191 4.09 8.61 -5.42
CA VAL A 191 4.46 7.44 -4.65
C VAL A 191 3.25 6.54 -4.40
N SER A 192 3.46 5.25 -4.53
CA SER A 192 2.55 4.20 -4.09
C SER A 192 3.26 3.31 -3.08
N LEU A 193 2.72 3.21 -1.87
CA LEU A 193 3.17 2.27 -0.84
C LEU A 193 2.16 1.13 -0.75
N PHE A 194 2.65 -0.10 -0.69
CA PHE A 194 1.84 -1.28 -0.38
C PHE A 194 2.41 -1.97 0.85
N PHE A 195 1.55 -2.32 1.80
CA PHE A 195 1.89 -3.05 3.03
C PHE A 195 1.04 -4.31 3.10
N GLY A 196 1.65 -5.49 3.12
CA GLY A 196 0.84 -6.71 3.12
C GLY A 196 1.59 -8.02 2.99
N LEU A 197 0.84 -9.07 2.67
CA LEU A 197 1.29 -10.44 2.50
C LEU A 197 1.48 -10.74 1.01
N GLU A 198 2.36 -11.70 0.68
CA GLU A 198 2.61 -12.16 -0.69
C GLU A 198 2.60 -13.68 -0.76
N GLY A 199 2.09 -14.23 -1.87
CA GLY A 199 2.26 -15.63 -2.23
C GLY A 199 1.72 -16.60 -1.17
N ASP A 200 2.59 -17.48 -0.68
CA ASP A 200 2.21 -18.56 0.26
C ASP A 200 1.84 -18.05 1.66
N ASP A 201 2.23 -16.82 2.01
CA ASP A 201 1.87 -16.20 3.28
C ASP A 201 0.40 -15.73 3.32
N ILE A 202 -0.29 -15.73 2.17
CA ILE A 202 -1.71 -15.43 2.04
C ILE A 202 -2.53 -16.65 2.48
N THR A 203 -2.76 -16.72 3.78
CA THR A 203 -3.61 -17.72 4.43
C THR A 203 -4.77 -17.04 5.15
N ARG A 204 -5.91 -17.71 5.31
CA ARG A 204 -7.06 -17.15 6.05
C ARG A 204 -6.69 -16.62 7.45
N PRO A 205 -5.93 -17.34 8.30
CA PRO A 205 -5.51 -16.80 9.59
C PRO A 205 -4.66 -15.53 9.49
N ASN A 206 -3.76 -15.46 8.50
CA ASN A 206 -2.95 -14.27 8.29
C ASN A 206 -3.79 -13.11 7.72
N LEU A 207 -4.76 -13.38 6.86
CA LEU A 207 -5.71 -12.38 6.36
C LEU A 207 -6.58 -11.81 7.48
N GLU A 208 -7.09 -12.66 8.38
CA GLU A 208 -7.85 -12.19 9.54
C GLU A 208 -7.00 -11.30 10.44
N ARG A 209 -5.75 -11.71 10.73
CA ARG A 209 -4.81 -10.90 11.52
C ARG A 209 -4.40 -9.61 10.81
N LEU A 210 -4.23 -9.66 9.49
CA LEU A 210 -3.89 -8.49 8.68
C LEU A 210 -5.04 -7.49 8.71
N VAL A 211 -6.25 -7.92 8.33
CA VAL A 211 -7.40 -7.06 8.03
C VAL A 211 -8.10 -6.55 9.28
N THR A 212 -8.38 -7.42 10.25
CA THR A 212 -9.27 -7.13 11.40
C THR A 212 -8.87 -5.92 12.23
N PRO A 213 -7.58 -5.75 12.60
CA PRO A 213 -7.19 -4.61 13.44
C PRO A 213 -7.51 -3.27 12.78
N PHE A 214 -7.60 -3.24 11.45
CA PHE A 214 -7.87 -2.03 10.71
C PHE A 214 -9.35 -1.72 10.43
N LEU A 215 -10.25 -2.65 10.74
CA LEU A 215 -11.70 -2.51 10.51
C LEU A 215 -12.34 -1.47 11.44
N ARG A 216 -11.77 -1.23 12.62
CA ARG A 216 -12.28 -0.19 13.53
C ARG A 216 -12.18 1.21 12.94
N TRP A 217 -11.19 1.45 12.07
CA TRP A 217 -11.05 2.69 11.30
C TRP A 217 -11.85 2.64 10.00
N TRP A 218 -12.85 1.76 9.89
CA TRP A 218 -13.86 1.77 8.84
C TRP A 218 -15.26 2.12 9.39
N GLN A 219 -15.41 2.18 10.72
CA GLN A 219 -16.62 2.52 11.46
C GLN A 219 -16.66 4.02 11.77
#